data_AF-A0A2P6U4A2-F1
#
_entry.id   AF-A0A2P6U4A2-F1
#
_cell.length_a   1.000
_cell.length_b   1.000
_cell.length_c   1.000
_cell.angle_alpha   90.00
_cell.angle_beta   90.00
_cell.angle_gamma   90.00
#
_symmetry.space_group_name_H-M   'P 1'
#
loop_
_entity.id
_entity.type
_entity.pdbx_description
1 polymer ?
#
loop_
_entity_poly.entity_id
_entity_poly.type
_entity_poly.pdbx_seq_one_letter_code
_entity_poly.pdbx_strand_id
1 'polypeptide(L)'
;MSAVLVLTGLQWLSLKPKEPPQVELEGEEVSHSAPGLPRALTAELQWVWDSLRSATRARSMVLFYKGRCLLQEGVAPAGQALGAATPGPICQKAMQSGTGNYLANLVLFPGRLEFAGYLPPNCQAALIQPVGKDGVLVVGSDTQRGFTRLDQAWVSTVADKLEVALERLGPGSGFKQQQ
;
A
#
# COMPACT_ATOMS: atom_id res chain seq x y z
N MET A 1 -1.65 -3.01 -48.56
CA MET A 1 -1.63 -2.47 -47.18
C MET A 1 -2.49 -3.27 -46.19
N SER A 2 -3.53 -4.00 -46.62
CA SER A 2 -4.42 -4.76 -45.72
C SER A 2 -3.77 -5.96 -45.01
N ALA A 3 -2.86 -6.68 -45.68
CA ALA A 3 -2.21 -7.86 -45.10
C ALA A 3 -1.31 -7.52 -43.89
N VAL A 4 -0.70 -6.33 -43.88
CA VAL A 4 0.16 -5.85 -42.78
C VAL A 4 -0.68 -5.57 -41.53
N LEU A 5 -1.89 -5.04 -41.68
CA LEU A 5 -2.82 -4.76 -40.59
C LEU A 5 -3.37 -6.05 -39.95
N VAL A 6 -3.64 -7.07 -40.77
CA VAL A 6 -4.06 -8.39 -40.27
C VAL A 6 -2.92 -9.06 -39.50
N LEU A 7 -1.69 -9.00 -40.02
CA LEU A 7 -0.52 -9.59 -39.35
C LEU A 7 -0.21 -8.88 -38.02
N THR A 8 -0.29 -7.54 -37.99
CA THR A 8 -0.12 -6.79 -36.73
C THR A 8 -1.23 -7.08 -35.73
N GLY A 9 -2.50 -7.19 -36.18
CA GLY A 9 -3.60 -7.60 -35.31
C GLY A 9 -3.42 -9.00 -34.71
N LEU A 10 -2.97 -9.97 -35.52
CA LEU A 10 -2.67 -11.33 -35.06
C LEU A 10 -1.49 -11.38 -34.10
N GLN A 11 -0.44 -10.59 -34.35
CA GLN A 11 0.73 -10.53 -33.49
C GLN A 11 0.40 -9.95 -32.11
N TRP A 12 -0.53 -9.00 -32.02
CA TRP A 12 -1.06 -8.50 -30.75
C TRP A 12 -1.94 -9.53 -30.02
N LEU A 13 -2.66 -10.39 -30.75
CA LEU A 13 -3.48 -11.46 -30.16
C LEU A 13 -2.65 -12.62 -29.60
N SER A 14 -1.52 -12.94 -30.25
CA SER A 14 -0.63 -14.04 -29.86
C SER A 14 0.25 -13.72 -28.65
N LEU A 15 0.49 -12.44 -28.35
CA LEU A 15 1.25 -12.01 -27.18
C LEU A 15 0.34 -11.93 -25.95
N LYS A 16 -0.09 -13.07 -25.42
CA LYS A 16 -0.70 -13.11 -24.09
C LYS A 16 0.39 -12.75 -23.06
N PRO A 17 0.27 -11.65 -22.31
CA PRO A 17 1.23 -11.31 -21.28
C PRO A 17 1.30 -12.47 -20.28
N LYS A 18 2.48 -13.05 -20.10
CA LYS A 18 2.68 -14.09 -19.09
C LYS A 18 2.45 -13.44 -17.73
N GLU A 19 1.43 -13.92 -17.01
CA GLU A 19 1.16 -13.41 -15.67
C GLU A 19 2.38 -13.67 -14.78
N PRO A 20 2.83 -12.67 -14.02
CA PRO A 20 3.95 -12.85 -13.11
C PRO A 20 3.60 -13.95 -12.10
N PRO A 21 4.57 -14.82 -11.75
CA PRO A 21 4.33 -15.87 -10.76
C PRO A 21 3.90 -15.25 -9.44
N GLN A 22 2.75 -15.69 -8.94
CA GLN A 22 2.22 -15.30 -7.64
C GLN A 22 2.88 -16.15 -6.56
N VAL A 23 3.37 -15.53 -5.50
CA VAL A 23 3.94 -16.22 -4.34
C VAL A 23 2.91 -16.23 -3.23
N GLU A 24 2.64 -17.40 -2.66
CA GLU A 24 1.79 -17.51 -1.48
C GLU A 24 2.50 -16.82 -0.31
N LEU A 25 1.91 -15.75 0.23
CA LEU A 25 2.55 -14.96 1.28
C LEU A 25 2.60 -15.73 2.59
N GLU A 26 3.77 -15.76 3.21
CA GLU A 26 4.01 -16.40 4.50
C GLU A 26 3.58 -15.43 5.61
N GLY A 27 2.41 -15.66 6.19
CA GLY A 27 1.88 -14.83 7.25
C GLY A 27 0.44 -15.15 7.61
N GLU A 28 -0.13 -14.34 8.49
CA GLU A 28 -1.53 -14.40 8.89
C GLU A 28 -2.29 -13.23 8.26
N GLU A 29 -3.53 -13.47 7.81
CA GLU A 29 -4.43 -12.37 7.45
C GLU A 29 -4.84 -11.64 8.73
N VAL A 30 -4.52 -10.35 8.78
CA VAL A 30 -4.76 -9.48 9.92
C VAL A 30 -5.60 -8.29 9.49
N SER A 31 -6.48 -7.88 10.39
CA SER A 31 -7.23 -6.63 10.30
C SER A 31 -7.10 -5.91 11.64
N HIS A 32 -6.27 -4.87 11.65
CA HIS A 32 -5.97 -4.09 12.85
C HIS A 32 -6.13 -2.60 12.57
N SER A 33 -6.96 -1.95 13.38
CA SER A 33 -7.14 -0.50 13.40
C SER A 33 -6.76 0.05 14.77
N ALA A 34 -6.14 1.22 14.81
CA ALA A 34 -5.73 1.85 16.05
C ALA A 34 -6.94 2.18 16.96
N PRO A 35 -6.83 1.93 18.28
CA PRO A 35 -7.91 2.24 19.21
C PRO A 35 -8.11 3.76 19.31
N GLY A 36 -9.37 4.20 19.33
CA GLY A 36 -9.75 5.62 19.49
C GLY A 36 -9.95 6.39 18.18
N LEU A 37 -9.95 5.72 17.02
CA LEU A 37 -10.30 6.35 15.74
C LEU A 37 -11.82 6.61 15.65
N PRO A 38 -12.26 7.76 15.11
CA PRO A 38 -13.67 7.98 14.81
C PRO A 38 -14.19 6.95 13.81
N ARG A 39 -15.44 6.51 13.98
CA ARG A 39 -16.08 5.51 13.10
C ARG A 39 -16.04 5.91 11.62
N ALA A 40 -16.19 7.22 11.33
CA ALA A 40 -16.07 7.74 9.97
C ALA A 40 -14.67 7.49 9.38
N LEU A 41 -13.61 7.70 10.16
CA LEU A 41 -12.24 7.47 9.72
C LEU A 41 -11.95 5.97 9.55
N THR A 42 -12.43 5.11 10.46
CA THR A 42 -12.30 3.65 10.30
C THR A 42 -13.00 3.15 9.03
N ALA A 43 -14.18 3.68 8.71
CA ALA A 43 -14.90 3.32 7.49
C ALA A 43 -14.16 3.77 6.23
N GLU A 44 -13.57 4.98 6.23
CA GLU A 44 -12.74 5.47 5.13
C GLU A 44 -11.47 4.62 4.94
N LEU A 45 -10.82 4.24 6.03
CA LEU A 45 -9.65 3.36 6.03
C LEU A 45 -9.97 1.98 5.46
N GLN A 46 -11.10 1.40 5.86
CA GLN A 46 -11.59 0.14 5.29
C GLN A 46 -11.90 0.28 3.79
N TRP A 47 -12.58 1.36 3.39
CA TRP A 47 -12.86 1.63 1.99
C TRP A 47 -11.58 1.76 1.16
N VAL A 48 -10.54 2.39 1.70
CA VAL A 48 -9.23 2.48 1.04
C VAL A 48 -8.63 1.09 0.85
N TRP A 49 -8.64 0.24 1.88
CA TRP A 49 -8.17 -1.13 1.76
C TRP A 49 -8.90 -1.92 0.67
N ASP A 50 -10.23 -1.92 0.71
CA ASP A 50 -11.06 -2.65 -0.25
C ASP A 50 -10.85 -2.13 -1.69
N SER A 51 -10.68 -0.81 -1.83
CA SER A 51 -10.39 -0.17 -3.11
C SER A 51 -9.02 -0.55 -3.67
N LEU A 52 -8.00 -0.61 -2.81
CA LEU A 52 -6.65 -1.04 -3.23
C LEU A 52 -6.61 -2.52 -3.56
N ARG A 53 -7.25 -3.37 -2.75
CA ARG A 53 -7.33 -4.82 -2.98
C ARG A 53 -8.09 -5.18 -4.26
N SER A 54 -9.13 -4.42 -4.59
CA SER A 54 -9.92 -4.66 -5.81
C SER A 54 -9.27 -4.08 -7.08
N ALA A 55 -8.61 -2.93 -6.98
CA ALA A 55 -8.00 -2.26 -8.13
C ALA A 55 -6.56 -2.72 -8.43
N THR A 56 -5.85 -3.26 -7.44
CA THR A 56 -4.41 -3.59 -7.55
C THR A 56 -4.10 -4.98 -7.02
N ARG A 57 -2.86 -5.47 -7.21
CA ARG A 57 -2.37 -6.72 -6.59
C ARG A 57 -1.86 -6.54 -5.16
N ALA A 58 -2.46 -5.61 -4.41
CA ALA A 58 -2.15 -5.38 -3.01
C ALA A 58 -2.63 -6.57 -2.16
N ARG A 59 -1.74 -7.08 -1.31
CA ARG A 59 -2.03 -8.17 -0.36
C ARG A 59 -1.82 -7.79 1.09
N SER A 60 -1.06 -6.72 1.32
CA SER A 60 -0.82 -6.16 2.64
C SER A 60 -0.81 -4.64 2.54
N MET A 61 -1.35 -3.95 3.53
CA MET A 61 -1.36 -2.51 3.60
C MET A 61 -1.16 -2.04 5.03
N VAL A 62 -0.30 -1.04 5.20
CA VAL A 62 0.01 -0.46 6.50
C VAL A 62 0.04 1.06 6.37
N LEU A 63 -0.70 1.74 7.22
CA LEU A 63 -0.73 3.19 7.28
C LEU A 63 -0.11 3.67 8.58
N PHE A 64 0.93 4.50 8.44
CA PHE A 64 1.51 5.25 9.55
C PHE A 64 1.10 6.70 9.46
N TYR A 65 0.76 7.31 10.59
CA TYR A 65 0.47 8.74 10.70
C TYR A 65 0.96 9.28 12.03
N LYS A 66 1.67 10.41 12.00
CA LYS A 66 2.29 11.05 13.19
C LYS A 66 3.09 10.06 14.04
N GLY A 67 3.83 9.16 13.39
CA GLY A 67 4.67 8.15 14.05
C GLY A 67 3.92 6.99 14.70
N ARG A 68 2.60 6.86 14.49
CA ARG A 68 1.78 5.74 14.98
C ARG A 68 1.23 4.92 13.82
N CYS A 69 1.15 3.60 13.99
CA CYS A 69 0.43 2.73 13.06
C CYS A 69 -1.08 2.93 13.27
N LEU A 70 -1.79 3.40 12.25
CA LEU A 70 -3.25 3.60 12.30
C LEU A 70 -4.03 2.41 11.81
N LEU A 71 -3.50 1.73 10.79
CA LEU A 71 -4.17 0.64 10.10
C LEU A 71 -3.12 -0.35 9.62
N GLN A 72 -3.39 -1.63 9.83
CA GLN A 72 -2.61 -2.75 9.31
C GLN A 72 -3.60 -3.82 8.85
N GLU A 73 -3.66 -4.03 7.54
CA GLU A 73 -4.62 -4.89 6.87
C GLU A 73 -3.93 -5.83 5.88
N GLY A 74 -4.50 -7.02 5.68
CA GLY A 74 -3.98 -8.02 4.75
C GLY A 74 -2.98 -8.97 5.42
N VAL A 75 -1.96 -9.43 4.71
CA VAL A 75 -1.03 -10.43 5.27
C VAL A 75 0.06 -9.76 6.09
N ALA A 76 0.23 -10.16 7.34
CA ALA A 76 1.33 -9.73 8.22
C ALA A 76 2.15 -10.94 8.70
N PRO A 77 3.43 -10.76 9.07
CA PRO A 77 4.25 -11.86 9.59
C PRO A 77 3.69 -12.37 10.92
N ALA A 78 3.66 -13.70 11.08
CA ALA A 78 3.09 -14.35 12.25
C ALA A 78 3.84 -14.00 13.55
N GLY A 79 3.11 -13.80 14.65
CA GLY A 79 3.68 -13.56 15.98
C GLY A 79 4.13 -12.13 16.27
N GLN A 80 3.79 -11.16 15.41
CA GLN A 80 4.14 -9.76 15.61
C GLN A 80 3.01 -8.95 16.25
N ALA A 81 3.35 -8.04 17.17
CA ALA A 81 2.38 -7.16 17.81
C ALA A 81 1.82 -6.15 16.80
N LEU A 82 0.58 -6.39 16.35
CA LEU A 82 -0.15 -5.52 15.44
C LEU A 82 -0.25 -4.10 16.02
N GLY A 83 0.08 -3.10 15.19
CA GLY A 83 0.09 -1.69 15.61
C GLY A 83 1.36 -1.20 16.32
N ALA A 84 2.31 -2.08 16.68
CA ALA A 84 3.61 -1.69 17.25
C ALA A 84 4.69 -1.39 16.19
N ALA A 85 4.34 -1.53 14.91
CA ALA A 85 5.23 -1.26 13.79
C ALA A 85 5.64 0.22 13.76
N THR A 86 6.89 0.48 13.36
CA THR A 86 7.44 1.83 13.20
C THR A 86 7.96 2.05 11.78
N PRO A 87 7.79 3.25 11.20
CA PRO A 87 8.27 3.55 9.86
C PRO A 87 9.80 3.62 9.84
N GLY A 88 10.41 2.80 8.98
CA GLY A 88 11.86 2.83 8.72
C GLY A 88 12.34 4.10 8.00
N PRO A 89 13.66 4.28 7.85
CA PRO A 89 14.25 5.44 7.18
C PRO A 89 13.79 5.61 5.71
N ILE A 90 13.42 4.54 4.99
CA ILE A 90 12.86 4.67 3.63
C ILE A 90 11.52 5.40 3.66
N CYS A 91 10.66 5.03 4.61
CA CYS A 91 9.37 5.67 4.82
C CYS A 91 9.56 7.13 5.26
N GLN A 92 10.52 7.41 6.14
CA GLN A 92 10.86 8.78 6.54
C GLN A 92 11.35 9.63 5.38
N LYS A 93 12.21 9.07 4.53
CA LYS A 93 12.69 9.75 3.32
C LYS A 93 11.55 10.03 2.35
N ALA A 94 10.60 9.11 2.18
CA ALA A 94 9.42 9.30 1.34
C ALA A 94 8.50 10.42 1.89
N MET A 95 8.32 10.50 3.21
CA MET A 95 7.59 11.60 3.86
C MET A 95 8.29 12.95 3.64
N GLN A 96 9.62 13.00 3.76
CA GLN A 96 10.39 14.23 3.56
C GLN A 96 10.44 14.68 2.09
N SER A 97 10.53 13.74 1.15
CA SER A 97 10.58 14.05 -0.28
C SER A 97 9.20 14.34 -0.87
N GLY A 98 8.12 13.95 -0.18
CA GLY A 98 6.75 13.99 -0.72
C GLY A 98 6.56 13.12 -1.97
N THR A 99 7.53 12.24 -2.28
CA THR A 99 7.52 11.43 -3.49
C THR A 99 7.45 9.96 -3.12
N GLY A 100 6.45 9.26 -3.68
CA GLY A 100 6.32 7.81 -3.53
C GLY A 100 7.54 7.06 -4.06
N ASN A 101 7.87 5.96 -3.38
CA ASN A 101 8.96 5.07 -3.78
C ASN A 101 8.41 3.68 -4.09
N TYR A 102 8.82 3.12 -5.21
CA TYR A 102 8.38 1.80 -5.65
C TYR A 102 9.53 0.80 -5.67
N LEU A 103 9.44 -0.20 -4.79
CA LEU A 103 10.37 -1.32 -4.71
C LEU A 103 9.79 -2.51 -5.46
N ALA A 104 10.20 -2.66 -6.73
CA ALA A 104 9.65 -3.67 -7.63
C ALA A 104 10.14 -5.11 -7.36
N ASN A 105 11.24 -5.26 -6.61
CA ASN A 105 11.74 -6.53 -6.10
C ASN A 105 12.33 -6.30 -4.71
N LEU A 106 11.57 -6.65 -3.68
CA LEU A 106 11.98 -6.47 -2.29
C LEU A 106 13.04 -7.50 -1.85
N VAL A 107 13.09 -8.67 -2.47
CA VAL A 107 14.06 -9.74 -2.16
C VAL A 107 15.50 -9.30 -2.42
N LEU A 108 15.71 -8.52 -3.48
CA LEU A 108 17.02 -7.97 -3.85
C LEU A 108 17.39 -6.72 -3.04
N PHE A 109 16.48 -6.20 -2.21
CA PHE A 109 16.68 -4.94 -1.52
C PHE A 109 17.27 -5.18 -0.11
N PRO A 110 18.51 -4.72 0.18
CA PRO A 110 19.16 -5.00 1.46
C PRO A 110 18.45 -4.38 2.66
N GLY A 111 17.77 -3.24 2.48
CA GLY A 111 16.96 -2.58 3.51
C GLY A 111 15.59 -3.20 3.74
N ARG A 112 15.30 -4.39 3.19
CA ARG A 112 13.99 -5.06 3.35
C ARG A 112 13.65 -5.38 4.81
N LEU A 113 14.66 -5.46 5.68
CA LEU A 113 14.52 -5.71 7.11
C LEU A 113 13.67 -4.64 7.80
N GLU A 114 13.63 -3.42 7.28
CA GLU A 114 12.76 -2.34 7.79
C GLU A 114 11.28 -2.68 7.64
N PHE A 115 10.93 -3.52 6.67
CA PHE A 115 9.56 -3.95 6.40
C PHE A 115 9.19 -5.24 7.13
N ALA A 116 10.15 -5.98 7.67
CA ALA A 116 9.89 -7.20 8.45
C ALA A 116 9.06 -6.93 9.73
N GLY A 117 8.95 -5.65 10.11
CA GLY A 117 8.11 -5.14 11.19
C GLY A 117 6.60 -5.18 10.93
N TYR A 118 6.17 -5.39 9.68
CA TYR A 118 4.76 -5.27 9.31
C TYR A 118 4.36 -5.89 7.96
N LEU A 119 5.31 -6.18 7.06
CA LEU A 119 5.11 -6.92 5.80
C LEU A 119 5.64 -8.36 5.94
N PRO A 120 5.05 -9.31 5.19
CA PRO A 120 5.49 -10.71 5.22
C PRO A 120 6.90 -10.85 4.63
N PRO A 121 7.72 -11.80 5.13
CA PRO A 121 9.12 -11.94 4.77
C PRO A 121 9.33 -12.29 3.28
N ASN A 122 8.36 -12.92 2.65
CA ASN A 122 8.37 -13.32 1.24
C ASN A 122 7.61 -12.35 0.31
N CYS A 123 7.30 -11.15 0.79
CA CYS A 123 6.73 -10.08 -0.03
C CYS A 123 7.64 -9.77 -1.23
N GLN A 124 7.06 -9.68 -2.43
CA GLN A 124 7.82 -9.56 -3.67
C GLN A 124 8.01 -8.11 -4.10
N ALA A 125 7.02 -7.25 -3.86
CA ALA A 125 7.08 -5.83 -4.20
C ALA A 125 6.41 -4.99 -3.10
N ALA A 126 6.97 -3.81 -2.86
CA ALA A 126 6.43 -2.85 -1.92
C ALA A 126 6.31 -1.46 -2.57
N LEU A 127 5.19 -0.80 -2.36
CA LEU A 127 4.95 0.58 -2.75
C LEU A 127 4.82 1.43 -1.50
N ILE A 128 5.66 2.46 -1.41
CA ILE A 128 5.69 3.40 -0.30
C ILE A 128 5.15 4.72 -0.84
N GLN A 129 4.00 5.16 -0.36
CA GLN A 129 3.36 6.40 -0.77
C GLN A 129 3.24 7.34 0.43
N PRO A 130 3.81 8.55 0.40
CA PRO A 130 3.58 9.53 1.45
C PRO A 130 2.11 9.99 1.45
N VAL A 131 1.60 10.27 2.64
CA VAL A 131 0.25 10.80 2.90
C VAL A 131 0.45 12.12 3.63
N GLY A 132 0.51 13.22 2.89
CA GLY A 132 0.91 14.52 3.41
C GLY A 132 2.33 14.52 3.99
N LYS A 133 2.53 15.35 5.02
CA LYS A 133 3.85 15.56 5.67
C LYS A 133 4.16 14.58 6.80
N ASP A 134 3.11 14.09 7.45
CA ASP A 134 3.22 13.29 8.69
C ASP A 134 2.76 11.83 8.51
N GLY A 135 2.40 11.42 7.30
CA GLY A 135 1.84 10.11 7.02
C GLY A 135 2.56 9.37 5.90
N VAL A 136 2.51 8.04 5.97
CA VAL A 136 3.04 7.16 4.94
C VAL A 136 2.23 5.87 4.87
N LEU A 137 1.82 5.55 3.66
CA LEU A 137 1.12 4.34 3.28
C LEU A 137 2.12 3.36 2.65
N VAL A 138 2.19 2.15 3.17
CA VAL A 138 3.01 1.07 2.62
C VAL A 138 2.09 -0.04 2.15
N VAL A 139 2.24 -0.44 0.89
CA VAL A 139 1.44 -1.49 0.26
C VAL A 139 2.36 -2.61 -0.24
N GLY A 140 2.13 -3.83 0.22
CA GLY A 140 2.85 -5.03 -0.19
C GLY A 140 2.09 -5.85 -1.24
N SER A 141 2.82 -6.50 -2.12
CA SER A 141 2.29 -7.42 -3.14
C SER A 141 3.02 -8.77 -3.12
N ASP A 142 2.30 -9.81 -3.54
CA ASP A 142 2.73 -11.19 -3.74
C ASP A 142 3.47 -11.43 -5.07
N THR A 143 3.51 -10.44 -5.96
CA THR A 143 4.09 -10.54 -7.30
C THR A 143 5.24 -9.57 -7.51
N GLN A 144 6.33 -10.04 -8.11
CA GLN A 144 7.42 -9.16 -8.55
C GLN A 144 6.91 -8.24 -9.64
N ARG A 145 7.26 -6.95 -9.56
CA ARG A 145 6.75 -5.93 -10.49
C ARG A 145 5.22 -5.87 -10.57
N GLY A 146 4.53 -6.22 -9.47
CA GLY A 146 3.07 -6.35 -9.43
C GLY A 146 2.28 -5.05 -9.59
N PHE A 147 2.92 -3.89 -9.38
CA PHE A 147 2.29 -2.56 -9.48
C PHE A 147 2.69 -1.87 -10.78
N THR A 148 1.69 -1.60 -11.61
CA THR A 148 1.81 -0.80 -12.83
C THR A 148 1.90 0.69 -12.52
N ARG A 149 2.17 1.53 -13.54
CA ARG A 149 2.13 2.99 -13.38
C ARG A 149 0.74 3.49 -13.03
N LEU A 150 -0.31 2.81 -13.51
CA LEU A 150 -1.70 3.14 -13.17
C LEU A 150 -1.95 2.88 -11.69
N ASP A 151 -1.47 1.74 -11.17
CA ASP A 151 -1.61 1.39 -9.74
C ASP A 151 -0.88 2.39 -8.85
N GLN A 152 0.32 2.83 -9.26
CA GLN A 152 1.08 3.87 -8.54
C GLN A 152 0.33 5.21 -8.53
N ALA A 153 -0.23 5.63 -9.66
CA ALA A 153 -1.04 6.85 -9.74
C ALA A 153 -2.34 6.73 -8.91
N TRP A 154 -2.97 5.56 -8.91
CA TRP A 154 -4.14 5.26 -8.10
C TRP A 154 -3.83 5.35 -6.60
N VAL A 155 -2.77 4.69 -6.15
CA VAL A 155 -2.33 4.73 -4.75
C VAL A 155 -1.95 6.15 -4.33
N SER A 156 -1.31 6.93 -5.21
CA SER A 156 -1.05 8.36 -4.95
C SER A 156 -2.34 9.16 -4.76
N THR A 157 -3.34 8.97 -5.63
CA THR A 157 -4.62 9.67 -5.53
C THR A 157 -5.38 9.27 -4.25
N VAL A 158 -5.32 7.99 -3.89
CA VAL A 158 -5.90 7.47 -2.66
C VAL A 158 -5.19 8.06 -1.43
N ALA A 159 -3.86 8.21 -1.47
CA ALA A 159 -3.09 8.86 -0.42
C ALA A 159 -3.50 10.33 -0.25
N ASP A 160 -3.68 11.08 -1.34
CA ASP A 160 -4.14 12.47 -1.29
C ASP A 160 -5.55 12.58 -0.65
N LYS A 161 -6.47 11.66 -1.00
CA LYS A 161 -7.80 11.60 -0.36
C LYS A 161 -7.69 11.29 1.13
N LEU A 162 -6.80 10.37 1.48
CA LEU A 162 -6.61 9.92 2.85
C LEU A 162 -5.95 11.01 3.71
N GLU A 163 -5.08 11.83 3.15
CA GLU A 163 -4.55 13.04 3.79
C GLU A 163 -5.69 13.97 4.22
N VAL A 164 -6.61 14.31 3.32
CA VAL A 164 -7.78 15.15 3.64
C VAL A 164 -8.67 14.52 4.71
N ALA A 165 -8.85 13.20 4.67
CA ALA A 165 -9.62 12.49 5.69
C ALA A 165 -8.94 12.54 7.07
N LEU A 166 -7.62 12.36 7.12
CA LEU A 166 -6.84 12.42 8.35
C LEU A 166 -6.71 13.84 8.91
N GLU A 167 -6.66 14.86 8.06
CA GLU A 167 -6.69 16.26 8.50
C GLU A 167 -8.04 16.62 9.11
N ARG A 168 -9.14 16.11 8.54
CA ARG A 168 -10.51 16.41 9.01
C ARG A 168 -10.95 15.59 10.22
N LEU A 169 -10.51 14.33 10.32
CA LEU A 169 -11.01 13.35 11.28
C LEU A 169 -9.93 12.78 12.20
N GLY A 170 -8.67 13.19 12.03
CA GLY A 170 -7.55 12.66 12.79
C GLY A 170 -7.58 13.06 14.27
N PRO A 171 -6.79 12.39 15.12
CA PRO A 171 -6.78 12.57 16.58
C PRO A 171 -6.27 13.95 17.10
N GLY A 172 -6.27 14.98 16.25
CA GLY A 172 -5.99 16.38 16.60
C GLY A 172 -6.82 17.40 15.83
N SER A 173 -7.77 16.97 15.00
CA SER A 173 -8.75 17.86 14.39
C SER A 173 -9.75 18.27 15.47
N GLY A 174 -9.67 19.53 15.91
CA GLY A 174 -10.60 20.12 16.87
C GLY A 174 -12.02 20.25 16.32
N PHE A 175 -12.67 19.13 16.04
CA PHE A 175 -14.12 19.08 15.94
C PHE A 175 -14.65 19.18 17.37
N LYS A 176 -14.90 20.43 17.80
CA LYS A 176 -15.86 20.72 18.85
C LYS A 176 -17.09 19.88 18.54
N GLN A 177 -17.38 18.90 19.39
CA GLN A 177 -18.69 18.29 19.47
C GLN A 177 -19.68 19.45 19.63
N GLN A 178 -20.41 19.77 18.57
CA GLN A 178 -21.61 20.58 18.70
C GLN A 178 -22.67 19.69 19.35
N GLN A 179 -23.13 20.21 20.50
CA GLN A 179 -24.24 19.77 21.31
C GLN A 179 -25.53 19.61 20.50
#